data_AF-S9VKE4-F1
#
_entry.id   AF-S9VKE4-F1
#
_cell.length_a   1.000
_cell.length_b   1.000
_cell.length_c   1.000
_cell.angle_alpha   90.00
_cell.angle_beta   90.00
_cell.angle_gamma   90.00
#
_symmetry.space_group_name_H-M   'P 1'
#
loop_
_entity.id
_entity.type
_entity.pdbx_description
1 polymer ?
#
loop_
_entity_poly.entity_id
_entity_poly.type
_entity_poly.pdbx_seq_one_letter_code
_entity_poly.pdbx_strand_id
1 'polypeptide(L)'
;MQRGRLCVSLLLLLGVLALVLPLAAAVCPSNGNTHAVYITSNMGANIWSFDTHGNYLGEVINEASLPEDVKIAKLRAMRFGPGGHLYVLSASGSYSRIFALSGNGLLNQTSNRNCTRNYLFTVATQSAENPFLDHPYDLAFHPETGELFVSNQNSITVTKYQLAKGDGGKGTLQWTPAPNVNAAMVERPAGDSGDASGDTGLFASTWSSAYALSSVRGIALSPRLPRALVEDAAPPGSFKVDKASLRYYLVVCDVSANMVHVFDPETGDRLFGIYVPSPIQVVFPQSTRVDIPEDAAFFDFERPRIYVSSKDDGMVYMIPFSATASPGTAQYGYDSRFSGKHAMYQITRRLPMHAASGIDENPSRELLLLGDRTGRAVYLYASPFASNDYATQQGPSSFLGNFAKQLPDQPEFILTVQLESQKKIPFCYELSPSGKFRYAALCTAGYAWSFVLMVALISIPFLFFYGKARGLVHRFMGTSSGSASGVDKATASTTAGEGVPLLPKTAKPNYGSME
;
A
#
# COMPACT_ATOMS: atom_id res chain seq x y z
N MET A 1 30.23 -30.72 -44.89
CA MET A 1 30.35 -29.63 -43.89
C MET A 1 29.05 -28.94 -43.50
N GLN A 2 28.08 -28.65 -44.40
CA GLN A 2 26.89 -27.83 -44.07
C GLN A 2 26.11 -28.26 -42.81
N ARG A 3 25.86 -29.57 -42.59
CA ARG A 3 25.10 -30.08 -41.42
C ARG A 3 25.64 -29.59 -40.07
N GLY A 4 26.96 -29.43 -39.91
CA GLY A 4 27.57 -28.96 -38.67
C GLY A 4 27.26 -27.49 -38.34
N ARG A 5 27.12 -26.63 -39.37
CA ARG A 5 26.74 -25.22 -39.17
C ARG A 5 25.29 -25.10 -38.68
N LEU A 6 24.38 -25.87 -39.27
CA LEU A 6 22.97 -25.86 -38.91
C LEU A 6 22.75 -26.24 -37.44
N CYS A 7 23.49 -27.24 -36.94
CA CYS A 7 23.38 -27.71 -35.57
C CYS A 7 23.86 -26.67 -34.53
N VAL A 8 24.97 -25.97 -34.80
CA VAL A 8 25.46 -24.89 -33.92
C VAL A 8 24.52 -23.69 -33.91
N SER A 9 23.97 -23.29 -35.06
CA SER A 9 22.96 -22.22 -35.12
C SER A 9 21.67 -22.59 -34.39
N LEU A 10 21.22 -23.86 -34.48
CA LEU A 10 20.04 -24.34 -33.76
C LEU A 10 20.27 -24.37 -32.24
N LEU A 11 21.45 -24.80 -31.78
CA LEU A 11 21.81 -24.79 -30.36
C LEU A 11 21.93 -23.38 -29.79
N LEU A 12 22.47 -22.43 -30.56
CA LEU A 12 22.47 -21.01 -30.18
C LEU A 12 21.04 -20.44 -30.11
N LEU A 13 20.18 -20.76 -31.09
CA LEU A 13 18.79 -20.31 -31.09
C LEU A 13 18.00 -20.90 -29.91
N LEU A 14 18.18 -22.19 -29.62
CA LEU A 14 17.57 -22.86 -28.46
C LEU A 14 18.12 -22.33 -27.13
N GLY A 15 19.42 -22.01 -27.04
CA GLY A 15 20.01 -21.36 -25.86
C GLY A 15 19.44 -19.97 -25.61
N VAL A 16 19.28 -19.17 -26.66
CA VAL A 16 18.58 -17.86 -26.59
C VAL A 16 17.11 -18.04 -26.20
N LEU A 17 16.40 -19.01 -26.79
CA LEU A 17 15.01 -19.30 -26.44
C LEU A 17 14.87 -19.70 -24.96
N ALA A 18 15.74 -20.58 -24.47
CA ALA A 18 15.76 -21.05 -23.09
C ALA A 18 16.19 -19.96 -22.08
N LEU A 19 16.89 -18.92 -22.52
CA LEU A 19 17.21 -17.74 -21.71
C LEU A 19 16.10 -16.67 -21.75
N VAL A 20 15.27 -16.65 -22.79
CA VAL A 20 14.13 -15.71 -22.93
C VAL A 20 12.83 -16.27 -22.34
N LEU A 21 12.60 -17.58 -22.40
CA LEU A 21 11.43 -18.27 -21.82
C LEU A 21 11.18 -17.95 -20.32
N PRO A 22 12.19 -17.86 -19.44
CA PRO A 22 12.00 -17.49 -18.03
C PRO A 22 11.46 -16.07 -17.83
N LEU A 23 11.71 -15.16 -18.78
CA LEU A 23 11.22 -13.76 -18.73
C LEU A 23 9.73 -13.63 -19.13
N ALA A 24 9.13 -14.70 -19.66
CA ALA A 24 7.71 -14.74 -20.06
C ALA A 24 6.79 -15.34 -18.99
N ALA A 25 7.32 -15.81 -17.86
CA ALA A 25 6.50 -16.28 -16.74
C ALA A 25 5.84 -15.09 -16.02
N ALA A 26 4.50 -15.08 -15.96
CA ALA A 26 3.73 -14.04 -15.27
C ALA A 26 3.85 -14.20 -13.74
N VAL A 27 4.95 -13.69 -13.17
CA VAL A 27 5.11 -13.48 -11.73
C VAL A 27 4.08 -12.45 -11.25
N CYS A 28 3.76 -12.49 -9.96
CA CYS A 28 2.86 -11.58 -9.29
C CYS A 28 3.19 -10.11 -9.54
N PRO A 29 2.14 -9.31 -9.83
CA PRO A 29 2.07 -8.37 -10.93
C PRO A 29 3.41 -7.96 -11.56
N SER A 30 4.00 -8.86 -12.37
CA SER A 30 5.00 -8.48 -13.38
C SER A 30 4.37 -7.63 -14.50
N ASN A 31 3.03 -7.72 -14.61
CA ASN A 31 2.16 -6.70 -15.22
C ASN A 31 2.38 -5.29 -14.65
N GLY A 32 2.95 -5.17 -13.46
CA GLY A 32 3.48 -3.93 -12.93
C GLY A 32 2.49 -3.00 -12.25
N ASN A 33 1.44 -3.51 -11.59
CA ASN A 33 0.76 -2.76 -10.54
C ASN A 33 1.42 -3.08 -9.19
N THR A 34 2.20 -2.15 -8.59
CA THR A 34 2.44 -2.18 -7.12
C THR A 34 1.29 -1.54 -6.33
N HIS A 35 0.23 -1.20 -7.04
CA HIS A 35 -0.96 -0.56 -6.51
C HIS A 35 -2.06 -1.63 -6.42
N ALA A 36 -2.09 -2.31 -5.27
CA ALA A 36 -3.13 -3.24 -4.93
C ALA A 36 -4.06 -2.60 -3.88
N VAL A 37 -5.37 -2.79 -4.05
CA VAL A 37 -6.35 -2.54 -2.99
C VAL A 37 -6.49 -3.83 -2.18
N TYR A 38 -6.41 -3.72 -0.86
CA TYR A 38 -6.62 -4.83 0.05
C TYR A 38 -7.95 -4.67 0.79
N ILE A 39 -8.70 -5.77 0.90
CA ILE A 39 -10.00 -5.78 1.59
C ILE A 39 -10.04 -6.97 2.56
N THR A 40 -10.41 -6.72 3.80
CA THR A 40 -10.84 -7.74 4.78
C THR A 40 -12.34 -7.64 5.04
N SER A 41 -12.93 -8.76 5.44
CA SER A 41 -14.29 -8.82 6.00
C SER A 41 -14.25 -9.60 7.30
N ASN A 42 -15.04 -9.15 8.27
CA ASN A 42 -15.06 -9.66 9.65
C ASN A 42 -15.57 -11.09 9.82
N MET A 43 -15.88 -11.82 8.75
CA MET A 43 -16.16 -13.27 8.76
C MET A 43 -15.10 -14.10 8.04
N GLY A 44 -14.30 -13.50 7.16
CA GLY A 44 -13.29 -14.20 6.36
C GLY A 44 -12.03 -14.56 7.16
N ALA A 45 -11.31 -15.58 6.67
CA ALA A 45 -9.98 -15.95 7.14
C ALA A 45 -8.84 -15.41 6.24
N ASN A 46 -9.17 -14.76 5.13
CA ASN A 46 -8.22 -14.28 4.13
C ASN A 46 -8.44 -12.79 3.78
N ILE A 47 -7.48 -12.22 3.06
CA ILE A 47 -7.47 -10.84 2.57
C ILE A 47 -7.57 -10.91 1.04
N TRP A 48 -8.50 -10.16 0.44
CA TRP A 48 -8.66 -10.09 -1.01
C TRP A 48 -7.86 -8.94 -1.60
N SER A 49 -7.20 -9.19 -2.73
CA SER A 49 -6.47 -8.16 -3.48
C SER A 49 -7.13 -7.82 -4.81
N PHE A 50 -7.08 -6.55 -5.18
CA PHE A 50 -7.61 -6.02 -6.43
C PHE A 50 -6.61 -5.06 -7.08
N ASP A 51 -6.62 -4.92 -8.40
CA ASP A 51 -5.82 -3.91 -9.12
C ASP A 51 -6.44 -2.51 -9.03
N THR A 52 -5.78 -1.49 -9.61
CA THR A 52 -6.28 -0.09 -9.60
C THR A 52 -7.56 0.16 -10.41
N HIS A 53 -8.11 -0.87 -11.06
CA HIS A 53 -9.38 -0.82 -11.80
C HIS A 53 -10.48 -1.66 -11.12
N GLY A 54 -10.18 -2.33 -10.00
CA GLY A 54 -11.12 -3.19 -9.28
C GLY A 54 -11.17 -4.64 -9.76
N ASN A 55 -10.23 -5.07 -10.63
CA ASN A 55 -10.12 -6.47 -11.03
C ASN A 55 -9.56 -7.29 -9.87
N TYR A 56 -10.23 -8.38 -9.51
CA TYR A 56 -9.75 -9.30 -8.47
C TYR A 56 -8.43 -9.98 -8.90
N LEU A 57 -7.41 -9.90 -8.05
CA LEU A 57 -6.08 -10.47 -8.28
C LEU A 57 -5.85 -11.79 -7.55
N GLY A 58 -6.64 -12.08 -6.51
CA GLY A 58 -6.51 -13.28 -5.69
C GLY A 58 -6.43 -13.00 -4.20
N GLU A 59 -6.26 -14.07 -3.43
CA GLU A 59 -6.10 -14.04 -1.99
C GLU A 59 -4.65 -13.80 -1.57
N VAL A 60 -4.45 -13.10 -0.45
CA VAL A 60 -3.13 -12.55 -0.07
C VAL A 60 -2.45 -13.35 1.04
N ILE A 61 -3.14 -14.24 1.78
CA ILE A 61 -2.48 -15.06 2.81
C ILE A 61 -2.01 -16.38 2.20
N ASN A 62 -0.73 -16.71 2.39
CA ASN A 62 -0.22 -18.04 2.09
C ASN A 62 -0.58 -18.98 3.24
N GLU A 63 -1.71 -19.69 3.15
CA GLU A 63 -2.15 -20.63 4.20
C GLU A 63 -1.08 -21.68 4.53
N ALA A 64 -0.33 -22.16 3.53
CA ALA A 64 0.77 -23.11 3.70
C ALA A 64 2.03 -22.52 4.37
N SER A 65 1.98 -21.26 4.83
CA SER A 65 3.00 -20.63 5.69
C SER A 65 2.54 -20.42 7.13
N LEU A 66 1.27 -20.68 7.44
CA LEU A 66 0.75 -20.62 8.82
C LEU A 66 1.26 -21.84 9.60
N PRO A 67 1.83 -21.65 10.82
CA PRO A 67 2.07 -22.76 11.74
C PRO A 67 0.77 -23.47 12.14
N GLU A 68 0.85 -24.75 12.51
CA GLU A 68 -0.33 -25.62 12.74
C GLU A 68 -1.24 -25.14 13.90
N ASP A 69 -0.68 -24.41 14.87
CA ASP A 69 -1.41 -23.77 15.96
C ASP A 69 -2.05 -22.42 15.57
N VAL A 70 -1.62 -21.81 14.44
CA VAL A 70 -1.95 -20.45 14.05
C VAL A 70 -3.28 -20.38 13.27
N LYS A 71 -4.38 -20.62 14.00
CA LYS A 71 -5.75 -20.42 13.48
C LYS A 71 -6.10 -18.93 13.33
N ILE A 72 -6.31 -18.47 12.10
CA ILE A 72 -6.80 -17.12 11.79
C ILE A 72 -8.27 -17.16 11.32
N ALA A 73 -9.07 -16.19 11.76
CA ALA A 73 -10.45 -15.99 11.31
C ALA A 73 -10.95 -14.60 11.72
N LYS A 74 -12.04 -14.14 11.10
CA LYS A 74 -12.63 -12.82 11.35
C LYS A 74 -11.58 -11.71 11.22
N LEU A 75 -10.97 -11.61 10.03
CA LEU A 75 -9.94 -10.61 9.81
C LEU A 75 -10.54 -9.19 9.87
N ARG A 76 -9.81 -8.29 10.52
CA ARG A 76 -10.21 -6.89 10.76
C ARG A 76 -9.21 -5.96 10.08
N ALA A 77 -8.81 -4.84 10.70
CA ALA A 77 -7.86 -3.94 10.05
C ALA A 77 -6.50 -4.58 9.76
N MET A 78 -5.82 -3.98 8.80
CA MET A 78 -4.46 -4.31 8.40
C MET A 78 -3.73 -3.02 8.02
N ARG A 79 -2.43 -2.90 8.32
CA ARG A 79 -1.58 -1.78 7.86
C ARG A 79 -0.14 -2.27 7.66
N PHE A 80 0.57 -1.70 6.70
CA PHE A 80 2.04 -1.77 6.68
C PHE A 80 2.60 -0.98 7.87
N GLY A 81 3.52 -1.59 8.61
CA GLY A 81 4.16 -1.02 9.80
C GLY A 81 5.69 -1.22 9.79
N PRO A 82 6.34 -1.26 10.98
CA PRO A 82 7.77 -1.52 11.11
C PRO A 82 8.24 -2.76 10.34
N GLY A 83 9.46 -2.70 9.77
CA GLY A 83 9.98 -3.72 8.86
C GLY A 83 9.33 -3.73 7.46
N GLY A 84 8.30 -2.92 7.21
CA GLY A 84 7.52 -2.96 5.96
C GLY A 84 6.63 -4.20 5.84
N HIS A 85 6.37 -4.89 6.95
CA HIS A 85 5.48 -6.04 7.03
C HIS A 85 4.02 -5.59 7.03
N LEU A 86 3.12 -6.43 6.49
CA LEU A 86 1.67 -6.18 6.56
C LEU A 86 1.15 -6.77 7.86
N TYR A 87 0.81 -5.91 8.82
CA TYR A 87 0.24 -6.32 10.11
C TYR A 87 -1.26 -6.46 9.96
N VAL A 88 -1.84 -7.49 10.56
CA VAL A 88 -3.24 -7.89 10.39
C VAL A 88 -3.85 -8.28 11.73
N LEU A 89 -5.08 -7.83 11.99
CA LEU A 89 -5.90 -8.24 13.12
C LEU A 89 -6.76 -9.47 12.75
N SER A 90 -6.75 -10.49 13.61
CA SER A 90 -7.66 -11.64 13.57
C SER A 90 -8.46 -11.66 14.86
N ALA A 91 -9.79 -11.49 14.78
CA ALA A 91 -10.64 -11.17 15.92
C ALA A 91 -11.51 -12.37 16.37
N SER A 92 -10.85 -13.52 16.53
CA SER A 92 -11.46 -14.85 16.65
C SER A 92 -11.68 -15.31 18.10
N GLY A 93 -12.34 -14.49 18.92
CA GLY A 93 -12.60 -14.79 20.33
C GLY A 93 -11.28 -15.03 21.09
N SER A 94 -11.17 -16.12 21.85
CA SER A 94 -9.94 -16.51 22.57
C SER A 94 -8.72 -16.79 21.68
N TYR A 95 -8.88 -16.85 20.36
CA TYR A 95 -7.78 -16.92 19.40
C TYR A 95 -7.39 -15.53 18.83
N SER A 96 -7.94 -14.44 19.38
CA SER A 96 -7.68 -13.08 18.92
C SER A 96 -6.20 -12.72 18.97
N ARG A 97 -5.72 -12.10 17.91
CA ARG A 97 -4.28 -11.86 17.70
C ARG A 97 -4.00 -10.75 16.69
N ILE A 98 -2.78 -10.25 16.78
CA ILE A 98 -2.11 -9.41 15.79
C ILE A 98 -1.00 -10.25 15.16
N PHE A 99 -0.91 -10.32 13.83
CA PHE A 99 0.15 -11.07 13.14
C PHE A 99 0.75 -10.29 11.98
N ALA A 100 2.01 -10.56 11.67
CA ALA A 100 2.76 -9.95 10.59
C ALA A 100 2.87 -10.92 9.40
N LEU A 101 2.40 -10.46 8.24
CA LEU A 101 2.64 -11.07 6.93
C LEU A 101 3.80 -10.35 6.23
N SER A 102 4.45 -11.04 5.28
CA SER A 102 5.57 -10.46 4.54
C SER A 102 5.18 -9.16 3.82
N GLY A 103 6.12 -8.21 3.77
CA GLY A 103 5.98 -7.00 2.95
C GLY A 103 5.92 -7.31 1.45
N ASN A 104 6.02 -6.28 0.59
CA ASN A 104 6.02 -6.43 -0.88
C ASN A 104 6.80 -7.69 -1.32
N GLY A 105 6.10 -8.62 -1.98
CA GLY A 105 6.64 -9.95 -2.29
C GLY A 105 7.79 -9.94 -3.30
N LEU A 106 7.91 -8.88 -4.11
CA LEU A 106 9.02 -8.66 -5.03
C LEU A 106 10.26 -8.16 -4.28
N LEU A 107 10.10 -7.14 -3.42
CA LEU A 107 11.19 -6.53 -2.66
C LEU A 107 11.76 -7.46 -1.57
N ASN A 108 10.92 -8.30 -0.97
CA ASN A 108 11.30 -9.23 0.11
C ASN A 108 11.50 -10.68 -0.38
N GLN A 109 11.51 -10.94 -1.69
CA GLN A 109 11.67 -12.27 -2.30
C GLN A 109 10.63 -13.33 -1.85
N THR A 110 9.48 -12.90 -1.30
CA THR A 110 8.42 -13.78 -0.80
C THR A 110 7.28 -14.06 -1.79
N SER A 111 7.33 -13.56 -3.03
CA SER A 111 6.32 -13.77 -4.09
C SER A 111 6.19 -15.21 -4.62
N ASN A 112 6.71 -16.20 -3.88
CA ASN A 112 6.73 -17.61 -4.23
C ASN A 112 5.32 -18.22 -4.14
N ARG A 113 4.59 -18.14 -5.27
CA ARG A 113 3.25 -18.68 -5.57
C ARG A 113 2.09 -17.70 -5.30
N ASN A 114 1.32 -17.45 -6.36
CA ASN A 114 -0.04 -16.90 -6.37
C ASN A 114 -0.28 -15.59 -5.59
N CYS A 115 0.77 -14.78 -5.42
CA CYS A 115 0.70 -13.38 -4.95
C CYS A 115 0.34 -13.24 -3.48
N THR A 116 0.43 -14.38 -2.80
CA THR A 116 0.32 -14.54 -1.36
C THR A 116 1.54 -13.94 -0.64
N ARG A 117 1.36 -13.67 0.64
CA ARG A 117 2.35 -13.21 1.60
C ARG A 117 2.52 -14.30 2.64
N ASN A 118 3.77 -14.59 2.99
CA ASN A 118 4.07 -15.55 4.05
C ASN A 118 3.77 -14.94 5.42
N TYR A 119 3.20 -15.73 6.32
CA TYR A 119 3.23 -15.44 7.74
C TYR A 119 4.70 -15.36 8.23
N LEU A 120 5.00 -14.36 9.05
CA LEU A 120 6.33 -14.15 9.62
C LEU A 120 6.35 -14.45 11.12
N PHE A 121 5.46 -13.80 11.87
CA PHE A 121 5.37 -13.93 13.33
C PHE A 121 4.04 -13.38 13.85
N THR A 122 3.62 -13.86 15.02
CA THR A 122 2.56 -13.21 15.81
C THR A 122 3.18 -12.07 16.62
N VAL A 123 2.50 -10.93 16.63
CA VAL A 123 2.88 -9.71 17.36
C VAL A 123 2.34 -9.78 18.80
N ALA A 124 1.08 -10.16 18.94
CA ALA A 124 0.44 -10.37 20.23
C ALA A 124 -0.73 -11.35 20.08
N THR A 125 -0.97 -12.15 21.11
CA THR A 125 -2.20 -12.94 21.30
C THR A 125 -3.00 -12.36 22.44
N GLN A 126 -4.29 -12.69 22.52
CA GLN A 126 -5.03 -12.57 23.77
C GLN A 126 -4.50 -13.61 24.76
N SER A 127 -4.22 -13.20 26.00
CA SER A 127 -3.75 -14.08 27.08
C SER A 127 -4.05 -13.47 28.44
N ALA A 128 -3.61 -14.09 29.55
CA ALA A 128 -3.75 -13.49 30.88
C ALA A 128 -2.90 -12.20 31.03
N GLU A 129 -1.78 -12.13 30.31
CA GLU A 129 -0.84 -11.00 30.26
C GLU A 129 -1.25 -9.94 29.22
N ASN A 130 -2.31 -10.22 28.45
CA ASN A 130 -2.86 -9.33 27.43
C ASN A 130 -4.37 -9.60 27.23
N PRO A 131 -5.22 -9.34 28.27
CA PRO A 131 -6.62 -9.74 28.24
C PRO A 131 -7.45 -8.91 27.25
N PHE A 132 -7.05 -7.65 27.07
CA PHE A 132 -7.80 -6.64 26.35
C PHE A 132 -7.73 -6.77 24.83
N LEU A 133 -6.92 -7.68 24.26
CA LEU A 133 -7.00 -8.02 22.85
C LEU A 133 -8.25 -8.89 22.55
N ASP A 134 -9.41 -8.52 23.10
CA ASP A 134 -10.69 -9.17 22.84
C ASP A 134 -11.42 -8.48 21.69
N HIS A 135 -11.64 -9.24 20.61
CA HIS A 135 -12.32 -8.78 19.40
C HIS A 135 -11.68 -7.47 18.85
N PRO A 136 -10.35 -7.43 18.62
CA PRO A 136 -9.65 -6.24 18.11
C PRO A 136 -10.21 -5.80 16.76
N TYR A 137 -10.34 -4.49 16.55
CA TYR A 137 -11.08 -3.91 15.43
C TYR A 137 -10.21 -3.11 14.45
N ASP A 138 -9.48 -2.09 14.90
CA ASP A 138 -8.62 -1.27 14.04
C ASP A 138 -7.23 -1.05 14.66
N LEU A 139 -6.24 -0.70 13.84
CA LEU A 139 -4.88 -0.43 14.31
C LEU A 139 -4.20 0.77 13.63
N ALA A 140 -3.33 1.43 14.40
CA ALA A 140 -2.48 2.53 13.95
C ALA A 140 -1.04 2.35 14.47
N PHE A 141 -0.06 2.72 13.66
CA PHE A 141 1.36 2.78 14.06
C PHE A 141 1.79 4.22 14.29
N HIS A 142 2.60 4.46 15.32
CA HIS A 142 3.37 5.69 15.44
C HIS A 142 4.50 5.71 14.41
N PRO A 143 4.57 6.69 13.50
CA PRO A 143 5.53 6.67 12.41
C PRO A 143 6.98 6.90 12.86
N GLU A 144 7.18 7.64 13.97
CA GLU A 144 8.51 7.91 14.53
C GLU A 144 9.00 6.82 15.51
N THR A 145 8.24 6.49 16.57
CA THR A 145 8.63 5.47 17.57
C THR A 145 8.41 4.02 17.12
N GLY A 146 7.51 3.77 16.15
CA GLY A 146 7.10 2.44 15.73
C GLY A 146 6.11 1.74 16.67
N GLU A 147 5.65 2.40 17.74
CA GLU A 147 4.64 1.86 18.66
C GLU A 147 3.30 1.58 17.96
N LEU A 148 2.54 0.61 18.49
CA LEU A 148 1.31 0.10 17.87
C LEU A 148 0.12 0.32 18.81
N PHE A 149 -0.91 1.00 18.31
CA PHE A 149 -2.19 1.20 18.98
C PHE A 149 -3.25 0.31 18.33
N VAL A 150 -4.04 -0.40 19.14
CA VAL A 150 -5.12 -1.28 18.68
C VAL A 150 -6.39 -0.98 19.45
N SER A 151 -7.50 -0.78 18.75
CA SER A 151 -8.83 -0.66 19.36
C SER A 151 -9.49 -2.02 19.54
N ASN A 152 -10.14 -2.23 20.68
CA ASN A 152 -10.72 -3.52 21.06
C ASN A 152 -12.22 -3.39 21.31
N GLN A 153 -13.02 -4.19 20.59
CA GLN A 153 -14.47 -4.01 20.55
C GLN A 153 -15.18 -4.44 21.84
N ASN A 154 -14.72 -5.53 22.46
CA ASN A 154 -15.42 -6.13 23.60
C ASN A 154 -14.96 -5.57 24.94
N SER A 155 -13.64 -5.36 25.11
CA SER A 155 -13.07 -4.73 26.31
C SER A 155 -13.29 -3.21 26.37
N ILE A 156 -13.72 -2.59 25.26
CA ILE A 156 -13.98 -1.15 25.15
C ILE A 156 -12.71 -0.29 25.38
N THR A 157 -11.52 -0.88 25.19
CA THR A 157 -10.21 -0.24 25.39
C THR A 157 -9.47 0.03 24.08
N VAL A 158 -8.44 0.87 24.15
CA VAL A 158 -7.32 0.86 23.19
C VAL A 158 -6.10 0.31 23.90
N THR A 159 -5.36 -0.61 23.27
CA THR A 159 -4.10 -1.17 23.80
C THR A 159 -2.91 -0.58 23.06
N LYS A 160 -1.89 -0.14 23.80
CA LYS A 160 -0.58 0.27 23.25
C LYS A 160 0.41 -0.88 23.40
N TYR A 161 1.12 -1.19 22.33
CA TYR A 161 2.21 -2.15 22.28
C TYR A 161 3.51 -1.44 21.91
N GLN A 162 4.54 -1.65 22.71
CA GLN A 162 5.86 -1.08 22.50
C GLN A 162 6.76 -2.09 21.75
N LEU A 163 7.55 -1.57 20.81
CA LEU A 163 8.47 -2.37 20.02
C LEU A 163 9.81 -2.49 20.74
N ALA A 164 10.08 -3.65 21.34
CA ALA A 164 11.38 -3.95 21.92
C ALA A 164 12.41 -4.16 20.79
N LYS A 165 13.49 -3.37 20.80
CA LYS A 165 14.65 -3.60 19.94
C LYS A 165 15.43 -4.79 20.46
N GLY A 166 15.15 -5.98 19.94
CA GLY A 166 15.91 -7.19 20.27
C GLY A 166 17.39 -7.04 19.91
N ASP A 167 18.26 -7.54 20.79
CA ASP A 167 19.71 -7.45 20.62
C ASP A 167 20.20 -8.17 19.35
N GLY A 168 21.17 -7.56 18.65
CA GLY A 168 22.08 -8.33 17.80
C GLY A 168 21.56 -8.85 16.45
N GLY A 169 20.77 -8.07 15.70
CA GLY A 169 20.86 -8.06 14.22
C GLY A 169 20.18 -9.19 13.42
N LYS A 170 19.54 -10.19 14.04
CA LYS A 170 18.61 -11.13 13.36
C LYS A 170 17.32 -11.43 14.14
N GLY A 171 17.03 -10.66 15.19
CA GLY A 171 15.87 -10.89 16.06
C GLY A 171 14.52 -10.59 15.40
N THR A 172 13.53 -11.42 15.68
CA THR A 172 12.10 -11.12 15.46
C THR A 172 11.73 -9.82 16.19
N LEU A 173 10.85 -9.01 15.59
CA LEU A 173 10.31 -7.83 16.27
C LEU A 173 9.45 -8.26 17.47
N GLN A 174 9.97 -8.11 18.68
CA GLN A 174 9.26 -8.44 19.91
C GLN A 174 8.41 -7.25 20.35
N TRP A 175 7.15 -7.53 20.67
CA TRP A 175 6.19 -6.52 21.13
C TRP A 175 5.73 -6.86 22.54
N THR A 176 5.57 -5.83 23.37
CA THR A 176 5.06 -5.95 24.74
C THR A 176 3.92 -4.97 24.94
N PRO A 177 2.79 -5.36 25.57
CA PRO A 177 1.81 -4.39 26.04
C PRO A 177 2.47 -3.33 26.94
N ALA A 178 2.06 -2.07 26.82
CA ALA A 178 2.55 -1.01 27.68
C ALA A 178 2.14 -1.28 29.16
N PRO A 179 2.96 -0.94 30.17
CA PRO A 179 2.71 -1.36 31.56
C PRO A 179 1.36 -0.91 32.16
N ASN A 180 0.77 0.18 31.65
CA ASN A 180 -0.56 0.66 32.04
C ASN A 180 -1.70 -0.30 31.65
N VAL A 181 -1.50 -1.21 30.69
CA VAL A 181 -2.39 -2.33 30.39
C VAL A 181 -2.59 -3.22 31.63
N ASN A 182 -1.51 -3.48 32.38
CA ASN A 182 -1.57 -4.30 33.59
C ASN A 182 -2.19 -3.51 34.77
N ALA A 183 -1.94 -2.20 34.85
CA ALA A 183 -2.54 -1.35 35.89
C ALA A 183 -4.08 -1.33 35.79
N ALA A 184 -4.62 -1.38 34.57
CA ALA A 184 -6.05 -1.47 34.30
C ALA A 184 -6.67 -2.86 34.59
N MET A 185 -5.87 -3.90 34.85
CA MET A 185 -6.39 -5.22 35.25
C MET A 185 -6.67 -5.35 36.75
N VAL A 186 -6.12 -4.45 37.58
CA VAL A 186 -6.27 -4.53 39.04
C VAL A 186 -7.62 -3.94 39.42
N GLU A 187 -8.52 -4.76 39.95
CA GLU A 187 -9.77 -4.30 40.58
C GLU A 187 -9.44 -3.38 41.78
N ARG A 188 -9.35 -2.07 41.55
CA ARG A 188 -9.27 -1.08 42.62
C ARG A 188 -10.63 -0.96 43.31
N PRO A 189 -10.74 -1.12 44.63
CA PRO A 189 -11.97 -0.86 45.37
C PRO A 189 -12.43 0.58 45.15
N ALA A 190 -13.73 0.77 44.95
CA ALA A 190 -14.32 2.09 44.72
C ALA A 190 -14.10 3.00 45.96
N GLY A 191 -13.09 3.87 45.89
CA GLY A 191 -12.67 4.76 46.98
C GLY A 191 -11.17 4.73 47.28
N ASP A 192 -10.40 3.77 46.76
CA ASP A 192 -8.94 3.75 46.96
C ASP A 192 -8.21 4.67 45.97
N SER A 193 -7.92 5.89 46.45
CA SER A 193 -7.12 6.89 45.74
C SER A 193 -5.62 6.79 46.02
N GLY A 194 -5.11 5.63 46.43
CA GLY A 194 -3.67 5.38 46.60
C GLY A 194 -2.88 5.63 45.30
N ASP A 195 -1.71 6.28 45.44
CA ASP A 195 -0.92 6.87 44.35
C ASP A 195 -0.85 6.00 43.08
N ALA A 196 -1.68 6.35 42.10
CA ALA A 196 -1.41 6.07 40.70
C ALA A 196 -0.45 7.17 40.20
N SER A 197 0.84 7.07 40.54
CA SER A 197 1.89 8.01 40.12
C SER A 197 2.26 7.80 38.63
N GLY A 198 1.24 7.81 37.77
CA GLY A 198 1.24 7.47 36.37
C GLY A 198 -0.20 7.46 35.88
N ASP A 199 -0.60 8.53 35.21
CA ASP A 199 -2.00 8.86 34.93
C ASP A 199 -2.77 7.81 34.10
N THR A 200 -4.06 7.70 34.39
CA THR A 200 -4.98 6.72 33.78
C THR A 200 -5.54 7.21 32.43
N GLY A 201 -4.62 7.53 31.53
CA GLY A 201 -4.92 7.78 30.11
C GLY A 201 -5.52 6.57 29.40
N LEU A 202 -6.05 6.81 28.20
CA LEU A 202 -6.59 5.96 27.10
C LEU A 202 -6.74 4.44 27.30
N PHE A 203 -5.73 3.81 27.89
CA PHE A 203 -5.53 2.37 28.02
C PHE A 203 -6.37 1.73 29.13
N ALA A 204 -7.14 2.54 29.88
CA ALA A 204 -7.96 2.17 31.03
C ALA A 204 -9.39 2.78 30.98
N SER A 205 -10.03 2.76 29.80
CA SER A 205 -11.23 3.55 29.46
C SER A 205 -12.48 3.37 30.36
N THR A 206 -12.65 2.23 31.03
CA THR A 206 -13.74 1.98 32.00
C THR A 206 -13.41 2.40 33.43
N TRP A 207 -12.18 2.83 33.68
CA TRP A 207 -11.65 3.18 35.00
C TRP A 207 -11.13 4.62 35.11
N SER A 208 -11.08 5.37 34.00
CA SER A 208 -10.71 6.79 34.03
C SER A 208 -11.86 7.64 34.58
N SER A 209 -11.56 8.53 35.52
CA SER A 209 -12.52 9.52 36.04
C SER A 209 -12.71 10.71 35.10
N ALA A 210 -11.81 10.91 34.13
CA ALA A 210 -11.85 12.02 33.18
C ALA A 210 -12.72 11.72 31.94
N TYR A 211 -12.94 10.44 31.60
CA TYR A 211 -13.76 10.02 30.47
C TYR A 211 -14.16 8.55 30.57
N ALA A 212 -15.25 8.18 29.92
CA ALA A 212 -15.59 6.79 29.66
C ALA A 212 -15.68 6.55 28.15
N LEU A 213 -15.30 5.34 27.70
CA LEU A 213 -15.66 4.83 26.37
C LEU A 213 -16.75 3.77 26.51
N SER A 214 -17.61 3.66 25.50
CA SER A 214 -18.83 2.85 25.50
C SER A 214 -18.88 1.83 24.35
N SER A 215 -18.26 2.09 23.21
CA SER A 215 -18.14 1.12 22.10
C SER A 215 -17.05 1.50 21.10
N VAL A 216 -15.80 1.13 21.39
CA VAL A 216 -14.62 1.51 20.59
C VAL A 216 -14.60 0.80 19.23
N ARG A 217 -14.31 1.53 18.14
CA ARG A 217 -14.15 1.00 16.77
C ARG A 217 -12.93 1.58 16.07
N GLY A 218 -13.08 2.36 15.01
CA GLY A 218 -11.98 2.86 14.19
C GLY A 218 -10.92 3.63 14.97
N ILE A 219 -9.68 3.55 14.50
CA ILE A 219 -8.54 4.23 15.11
C ILE A 219 -7.60 4.81 14.05
N ALA A 220 -7.16 6.04 14.27
CA ALA A 220 -6.15 6.68 13.43
C ALA A 220 -5.17 7.47 14.29
N LEU A 221 -3.92 7.54 13.85
CA LEU A 221 -3.00 8.58 14.31
C LEU A 221 -3.03 9.73 13.29
N SER A 222 -3.01 10.96 13.78
CA SER A 222 -2.94 12.16 12.94
C SER A 222 -1.61 12.26 12.17
N PRO A 223 -1.50 13.14 11.17
CA PRO A 223 -0.20 13.74 10.84
C PRO A 223 0.34 14.56 12.03
N ARG A 224 1.52 15.17 11.89
CA ARG A 224 2.03 16.12 12.90
C ARG A 224 1.17 17.38 12.89
N LEU A 225 0.38 17.59 13.94
CA LEU A 225 -0.61 18.66 14.06
C LEU A 225 -0.22 19.69 15.13
N PRO A 226 -0.61 20.98 14.97
CA PRO A 226 -0.34 22.03 15.95
C PRO A 226 -1.09 21.83 17.28
N ARG A 227 -0.38 21.98 18.41
CA ARG A 227 -0.98 21.97 19.76
C ARG A 227 -2.12 22.97 19.94
N ALA A 228 -2.08 24.11 19.24
CA ALA A 228 -3.14 25.12 19.25
C ALA A 228 -4.51 24.62 18.75
N LEU A 229 -4.59 23.55 17.94
CA LEU A 229 -5.88 22.93 17.54
C LEU A 229 -6.61 22.27 18.69
N VAL A 230 -5.86 21.92 19.75
CA VAL A 230 -6.31 21.13 20.90
C VAL A 230 -6.64 22.03 22.08
N GLU A 231 -5.81 23.04 22.33
CA GLU A 231 -5.95 24.00 23.44
C GLU A 231 -6.96 25.13 23.13
N ASP A 232 -7.82 24.94 22.13
CA ASP A 232 -8.79 25.91 21.58
C ASP A 232 -8.21 27.29 21.20
N ALA A 233 -6.89 27.38 21.03
CA ALA A 233 -6.16 28.60 20.72
C ALA A 233 -6.04 28.88 19.21
N ALA A 234 -6.34 27.90 18.36
CA ALA A 234 -6.30 28.05 16.90
C ALA A 234 -7.53 28.81 16.37
N PRO A 235 -7.36 29.97 15.70
CA PRO A 235 -8.48 30.71 15.13
C PRO A 235 -9.13 29.95 13.94
N PRO A 236 -10.26 30.41 13.40
CA PRO A 236 -10.84 29.88 12.17
C PRO A 236 -9.93 30.12 10.96
N GLY A 237 -9.91 29.18 10.01
CA GLY A 237 -9.11 29.27 8.78
C GLY A 237 -7.66 28.83 8.98
N SER A 238 -6.73 29.65 8.50
CA SER A 238 -5.28 29.39 8.54
C SER A 238 -4.56 30.24 9.58
N PHE A 239 -3.59 29.66 10.28
CA PHE A 239 -2.88 30.30 11.39
C PHE A 239 -1.39 29.97 11.40
N LYS A 240 -0.57 30.83 12.02
CA LYS A 240 0.89 30.62 12.14
C LYS A 240 1.19 29.54 13.18
N VAL A 241 2.12 28.65 12.85
CA VAL A 241 2.52 27.52 13.68
C VAL A 241 4.03 27.40 13.76
N ASP A 242 4.55 27.20 14.98
CA ASP A 242 5.93 26.76 15.24
C ASP A 242 6.04 25.24 15.04
N LYS A 243 7.06 24.83 14.28
CA LYS A 243 7.45 23.44 14.03
C LYS A 243 7.68 22.62 15.31
N ALA A 244 8.17 23.23 16.39
CA ALA A 244 8.36 22.58 17.69
C ALA A 244 7.05 22.33 18.46
N SER A 245 5.96 23.04 18.12
CA SER A 245 4.63 22.83 18.71
C SER A 245 3.85 21.63 18.14
N LEU A 246 4.35 21.02 17.06
CA LEU A 246 3.68 19.94 16.35
C LEU A 246 3.77 18.60 17.09
N ARG A 247 2.64 17.91 17.28
CA ARG A 247 2.54 16.59 17.92
C ARG A 247 1.71 15.61 17.10
N TYR A 248 1.77 14.34 17.45
CA TYR A 248 0.82 13.34 17.00
C TYR A 248 -0.36 13.29 17.97
N TYR A 249 -1.56 13.02 17.45
CA TYR A 249 -2.77 12.79 18.24
C TYR A 249 -3.40 11.46 17.81
N LEU A 250 -3.84 10.68 18.79
CA LEU A 250 -4.59 9.46 18.52
C LEU A 250 -6.08 9.76 18.52
N VAL A 251 -6.77 9.26 17.50
CA VAL A 251 -8.17 9.55 17.22
C VAL A 251 -8.94 8.23 17.21
N VAL A 252 -10.00 8.17 18.02
CA VAL A 252 -10.68 6.93 18.40
C VAL A 252 -12.19 7.09 18.24
N CYS A 253 -12.83 6.24 17.45
CA CYS A 253 -14.28 6.25 17.30
C CYS A 253 -14.97 5.51 18.45
N ASP A 254 -15.90 6.17 19.14
CA ASP A 254 -16.89 5.55 20.02
C ASP A 254 -18.28 5.62 19.39
N VAL A 255 -18.78 4.44 18.99
CA VAL A 255 -20.10 4.29 18.34
C VAL A 255 -21.21 4.73 19.27
N SER A 256 -21.19 4.28 20.53
CA SER A 256 -22.30 4.44 21.45
C SER A 256 -22.37 5.87 22.00
N ALA A 257 -21.21 6.51 22.20
CA ALA A 257 -21.14 7.93 22.60
C ALA A 257 -21.47 8.91 21.46
N ASN A 258 -21.59 8.44 20.20
CA ASN A 258 -21.67 9.29 19.01
C ASN A 258 -20.52 10.31 18.95
N MET A 259 -19.29 9.83 19.20
CA MET A 259 -18.13 10.71 19.37
C MET A 259 -16.85 10.12 18.79
N VAL A 260 -16.10 10.96 18.09
CA VAL A 260 -14.70 10.72 17.72
C VAL A 260 -13.85 11.42 18.77
N HIS A 261 -13.24 10.65 19.65
CA HIS A 261 -12.38 11.15 20.72
C HIS A 261 -10.97 11.43 20.22
N VAL A 262 -10.31 12.42 20.82
CA VAL A 262 -8.92 12.80 20.53
C VAL A 262 -8.10 12.70 21.81
N PHE A 263 -6.99 11.99 21.73
CA PHE A 263 -6.10 11.67 22.84
C PHE A 263 -4.64 12.02 22.53
N ASP A 264 -3.87 12.27 23.58
CA ASP A 264 -2.41 12.25 23.51
C ASP A 264 -1.90 10.79 23.35
N PRO A 265 -0.98 10.48 22.41
CA PRO A 265 -0.48 9.11 22.18
C PRO A 265 0.67 8.70 23.12
N GLU A 266 1.27 9.65 23.84
CA GLU A 266 2.34 9.42 24.80
C GLU A 266 1.75 9.14 26.20
N THR A 267 0.92 10.05 26.71
CA THR A 267 0.28 9.89 28.05
C THR A 267 -1.02 9.09 27.98
N GLY A 268 -1.78 9.22 26.89
CA GLY A 268 -3.15 8.71 26.78
C GLY A 268 -4.23 9.70 27.25
N ASP A 269 -3.91 10.94 27.61
CA ASP A 269 -4.92 11.88 28.12
C ASP A 269 -5.99 12.20 27.08
N ARG A 270 -7.27 12.24 27.48
CA ARG A 270 -8.36 12.66 26.60
C ARG A 270 -8.36 14.17 26.49
N LEU A 271 -8.04 14.65 25.29
CA LEU A 271 -7.92 16.07 24.99
C LEU A 271 -9.30 16.69 24.68
N PHE A 272 -10.03 16.13 23.71
CA PHE A 272 -11.40 16.55 23.38
C PHE A 272 -12.17 15.43 22.68
N GLY A 273 -13.35 15.76 22.16
CA GLY A 273 -14.11 14.85 21.27
C GLY A 273 -14.99 15.64 20.30
N ILE A 274 -15.13 15.11 19.09
CA ILE A 274 -15.91 15.66 17.99
C ILE A 274 -17.18 14.80 17.87
N TYR A 275 -18.37 15.41 17.92
CA TYR A 275 -19.60 14.63 17.73
C TYR A 275 -19.70 14.15 16.27
N VAL A 276 -19.96 12.85 16.10
CA VAL A 276 -20.31 12.23 14.82
C VAL A 276 -21.34 11.13 15.10
N PRO A 277 -22.40 10.94 14.28
CA PRO A 277 -23.29 9.81 14.44
C PRO A 277 -22.53 8.47 14.39
N SER A 278 -22.75 7.61 15.38
CA SER A 278 -22.26 6.22 15.49
C SER A 278 -21.00 5.86 14.67
N PRO A 279 -19.83 6.49 14.96
CA PRO A 279 -18.66 6.45 14.11
C PRO A 279 -17.94 5.10 14.16
N ILE A 280 -17.51 4.56 13.01
CA ILE A 280 -16.91 3.23 12.91
C ILE A 280 -15.54 3.16 12.23
N GLN A 281 -15.20 4.09 11.34
CA GLN A 281 -13.81 4.29 10.89
C GLN A 281 -13.49 5.79 10.79
N VAL A 282 -12.24 6.16 11.04
CA VAL A 282 -11.71 7.52 10.90
C VAL A 282 -10.43 7.50 10.07
N VAL A 283 -10.28 8.46 9.15
CA VAL A 283 -9.10 8.61 8.28
C VAL A 283 -8.71 10.08 8.17
N PHE A 284 -7.41 10.36 8.27
CA PHE A 284 -6.86 11.67 7.94
C PHE A 284 -6.58 11.78 6.43
N PRO A 285 -7.20 12.73 5.72
CA PRO A 285 -6.96 12.99 4.29
C PRO A 285 -5.49 13.28 4.01
N GLN A 286 -5.02 12.94 2.81
CA GLN A 286 -3.65 13.24 2.37
C GLN A 286 -3.36 14.75 2.40
N SER A 287 -4.35 15.60 2.13
CA SER A 287 -4.25 17.07 2.20
C SER A 287 -3.88 17.59 3.59
N THR A 288 -4.14 16.83 4.66
CA THR A 288 -3.71 17.19 6.03
C THR A 288 -2.24 16.89 6.32
N ARG A 289 -1.56 16.16 5.42
CA ARG A 289 -0.14 15.83 5.52
C ARG A 289 0.70 16.92 4.85
N VAL A 290 0.76 18.08 5.50
CA VAL A 290 1.58 19.21 5.06
C VAL A 290 3.06 18.83 5.13
N ASP A 291 3.77 18.95 4.00
CA ASP A 291 5.24 18.88 3.98
C ASP A 291 5.80 20.15 4.65
N ILE A 292 6.27 20.00 5.89
CA ILE A 292 6.81 21.10 6.71
C ILE A 292 8.20 21.46 6.18
N PRO A 293 8.46 22.69 5.69
CA PRO A 293 9.77 23.05 5.16
C PRO A 293 10.87 22.89 6.22
N GLU A 294 12.09 22.51 5.80
CA GLU A 294 13.18 22.25 6.75
C GLU A 294 13.58 23.52 7.53
N ASP A 295 13.71 24.65 6.82
CA ASP A 295 14.16 25.94 7.36
C ASP A 295 13.04 26.83 7.95
N ALA A 296 11.77 26.43 7.84
CA ALA A 296 10.65 27.27 8.28
C ALA A 296 10.47 27.23 9.81
N ALA A 297 10.89 28.31 10.50
CA ALA A 297 10.59 28.54 11.91
C ALA A 297 9.07 28.68 12.17
N PHE A 298 8.36 29.35 11.25
CA PHE A 298 6.90 29.46 11.26
C PHE A 298 6.33 29.23 9.85
N PHE A 299 5.18 28.57 9.78
CA PHE A 299 4.44 28.37 8.54
C PHE A 299 2.93 28.54 8.78
N ASP A 300 2.16 28.75 7.70
CA ASP A 300 0.70 28.84 7.76
C ASP A 300 0.09 27.43 7.72
N PHE A 301 -0.81 27.15 8.66
CA PHE A 301 -1.48 25.87 8.83
C PHE A 301 -2.99 26.06 8.70
N GLU A 302 -3.64 25.43 7.70
CA GLU A 302 -5.10 25.39 7.63
C GLU A 302 -5.66 24.38 8.63
N ARG A 303 -6.75 24.72 9.35
CA ARG A 303 -7.47 23.79 10.22
C ARG A 303 -7.77 22.47 9.49
N PRO A 304 -7.28 21.31 9.98
CA PRO A 304 -7.39 20.05 9.25
C PRO A 304 -8.82 19.51 9.29
N ARG A 305 -9.11 18.55 8.42
CA ARG A 305 -10.39 17.83 8.36
C ARG A 305 -10.14 16.33 8.47
N ILE A 306 -11.10 15.56 8.96
CA ILE A 306 -11.05 14.10 8.98
C ILE A 306 -12.25 13.50 8.26
N TYR A 307 -12.05 12.33 7.65
CA TYR A 307 -13.11 11.49 7.13
C TYR A 307 -13.60 10.54 8.21
N VAL A 308 -14.91 10.38 8.35
CA VAL A 308 -15.53 9.48 9.35
C VAL A 308 -16.73 8.76 8.75
N SER A 309 -16.83 7.44 8.93
CA SER A 309 -17.99 6.62 8.52
C SER A 309 -18.93 6.40 9.70
N SER A 310 -20.24 6.54 9.46
CA SER A 310 -21.31 6.31 10.43
C SER A 310 -22.02 4.99 10.16
N LYS A 311 -22.26 4.23 11.22
CA LYS A 311 -22.92 2.92 11.20
C LYS A 311 -24.43 2.97 10.97
N ASP A 312 -25.10 3.98 11.53
CA ASP A 312 -26.55 3.93 11.77
C ASP A 312 -27.37 4.71 10.72
N ASP A 313 -26.80 5.78 10.17
CA ASP A 313 -27.31 6.44 8.96
C ASP A 313 -26.66 5.91 7.68
N GLY A 314 -25.51 5.23 7.78
CA GLY A 314 -24.77 4.62 6.68
C GLY A 314 -23.86 5.56 5.88
N MET A 315 -23.62 6.78 6.38
CA MET A 315 -22.95 7.86 5.66
C MET A 315 -21.42 7.89 5.82
N VAL A 316 -20.76 8.66 4.96
CA VAL A 316 -19.41 9.18 5.21
C VAL A 316 -19.45 10.71 5.25
N TYR A 317 -18.75 11.27 6.23
CA TYR A 317 -18.62 12.71 6.45
C TYR A 317 -17.16 13.14 6.33
N MET A 318 -16.94 14.38 5.88
CA MET A 318 -15.73 15.13 6.16
C MET A 318 -16.05 16.25 7.15
N ILE A 319 -15.33 16.29 8.27
CA ILE A 319 -15.60 17.21 9.39
C ILE A 319 -14.31 17.95 9.81
N PRO A 320 -14.40 19.19 10.33
CA PRO A 320 -13.24 19.88 10.88
C PRO A 320 -12.67 19.17 12.12
N PHE A 321 -11.35 19.06 12.20
CA PHE A 321 -10.65 18.56 13.38
C PHE A 321 -10.37 19.72 14.34
N SER A 322 -11.27 19.91 15.32
CA SER A 322 -11.18 20.98 16.33
C SER A 322 -12.13 20.71 17.50
N ALA A 323 -11.81 21.25 18.68
CA ALA A 323 -12.65 21.17 19.88
C ALA A 323 -13.96 21.99 19.81
N THR A 324 -14.10 22.94 18.86
CA THR A 324 -15.21 23.91 18.78
C THR A 324 -16.56 23.32 18.31
N ALA A 325 -17.04 22.24 18.94
CA ALA A 325 -18.44 21.84 18.88
C ALA A 325 -19.22 22.61 19.97
N SER A 326 -20.12 23.50 19.57
CA SER A 326 -20.66 24.57 20.43
C SER A 326 -21.23 24.10 21.78
N PRO A 327 -20.81 24.70 22.92
CA PRO A 327 -21.39 24.41 24.22
C PRO A 327 -22.83 24.95 24.29
N GLY A 328 -23.81 24.07 24.10
CA GLY A 328 -25.23 24.41 24.20
C GLY A 328 -26.19 23.52 23.40
N THR A 329 -25.71 22.82 22.37
CA THR A 329 -26.52 21.81 21.66
C THR A 329 -26.59 20.52 22.45
N ALA A 330 -27.62 20.37 23.28
CA ALA A 330 -27.98 19.11 23.93
C ALA A 330 -28.21 17.98 22.90
N GLN A 331 -28.09 16.72 23.35
CA GLN A 331 -28.15 15.48 22.55
C GLN A 331 -29.55 15.16 21.96
N TYR A 332 -30.12 16.08 21.19
CA TYR A 332 -31.30 15.81 20.37
C TYR A 332 -30.89 15.16 19.04
N GLY A 333 -31.62 14.11 18.66
CA GLY A 333 -31.21 13.16 17.62
C GLY A 333 -30.93 13.76 16.24
N TYR A 334 -30.09 13.06 15.48
CA TYR A 334 -29.59 13.49 14.17
C TYR A 334 -30.72 13.77 13.17
N ASP A 335 -30.80 15.03 12.72
CA ASP A 335 -31.63 15.48 11.60
C ASP A 335 -30.77 16.19 10.53
N SER A 336 -31.36 16.57 9.40
CA SER A 336 -30.64 17.26 8.31
C SER A 336 -30.12 18.66 8.68
N ARG A 337 -30.61 19.27 9.77
CA ARG A 337 -30.11 20.55 10.29
C ARG A 337 -28.87 20.33 11.17
N PHE A 338 -28.67 19.11 11.67
CA PHE A 338 -27.47 18.74 12.43
C PHE A 338 -26.19 18.91 11.61
N SER A 339 -26.10 18.33 10.40
CA SER A 339 -24.88 18.46 9.58
C SER A 339 -24.56 19.91 9.18
N GLY A 340 -25.59 20.74 8.98
CA GLY A 340 -25.40 22.18 8.73
C GLY A 340 -24.88 22.94 9.96
N LYS A 341 -25.40 22.65 11.16
CA LYS A 341 -24.93 23.25 12.42
C LYS A 341 -23.50 22.87 12.79
N HIS A 342 -23.10 21.64 12.49
CA HIS A 342 -21.78 21.10 12.84
C HIS A 342 -20.75 21.16 11.68
N ALA A 343 -21.04 21.96 10.64
CA ALA A 343 -20.17 22.16 9.47
C ALA A 343 -19.67 20.86 8.81
N MET A 344 -20.50 19.80 8.83
CA MET A 344 -20.15 18.48 8.33
C MET A 344 -20.47 18.37 6.84
N TYR A 345 -19.44 18.27 6.00
CA TYR A 345 -19.59 18.00 4.59
C TYR A 345 -19.96 16.53 4.39
N GLN A 346 -21.13 16.25 3.82
CA GLN A 346 -21.55 14.88 3.49
C GLN A 346 -20.79 14.43 2.24
N ILE A 347 -20.07 13.30 2.29
CA ILE A 347 -19.39 12.72 1.12
C ILE A 347 -20.35 11.83 0.33
N THR A 348 -21.12 10.99 1.02
CA THR A 348 -22.14 10.13 0.41
C THR A 348 -23.54 10.78 0.47
N ARG A 349 -24.54 10.13 -0.15
CA ARG A 349 -25.96 10.36 0.15
C ARG A 349 -26.51 9.19 0.94
N ARG A 350 -27.56 9.42 1.74
CA ARG A 350 -28.23 8.35 2.49
C ARG A 350 -29.00 7.47 1.51
N LEU A 351 -28.52 6.25 1.27
CA LEU A 351 -29.18 5.26 0.43
C LEU A 351 -29.82 4.20 1.37
N PRO A 352 -31.14 3.94 1.27
CA PRO A 352 -31.80 2.94 2.13
C PRO A 352 -31.11 1.57 2.06
N MET A 353 -30.97 0.91 3.21
CA MET A 353 -30.26 -0.37 3.41
C MET A 353 -28.73 -0.35 3.24
N HIS A 354 -28.12 0.64 2.59
CA HIS A 354 -26.65 0.74 2.50
C HIS A 354 -26.03 1.21 3.81
N ALA A 355 -24.78 0.82 4.07
CA ALA A 355 -24.01 1.35 5.20
C ALA A 355 -22.52 1.40 4.84
N ALA A 356 -21.99 2.61 4.69
CA ALA A 356 -20.55 2.81 4.59
C ALA A 356 -19.85 2.29 5.85
N SER A 357 -18.71 1.64 5.67
CA SER A 357 -17.90 1.07 6.75
C SER A 357 -16.44 1.41 6.53
N GLY A 358 -15.84 0.81 5.50
CA GLY A 358 -14.48 1.13 5.08
C GLY A 358 -14.35 2.51 4.41
N ILE A 359 -13.29 3.25 4.75
CA ILE A 359 -12.83 4.47 4.08
C ILE A 359 -11.34 4.31 3.76
N ASP A 360 -10.95 4.68 2.55
CA ASP A 360 -9.56 5.01 2.23
C ASP A 360 -9.50 6.12 1.16
N GLU A 361 -8.39 6.87 1.12
CA GLU A 361 -8.15 7.92 0.12
C GLU A 361 -6.90 7.58 -0.68
N ASN A 362 -7.04 7.47 -2.00
CA ASN A 362 -5.90 7.27 -2.89
C ASN A 362 -5.21 8.62 -3.15
N PRO A 363 -4.02 8.88 -2.56
CA PRO A 363 -3.36 10.18 -2.64
C PRO A 363 -2.84 10.50 -4.05
N SER A 364 -2.67 9.49 -4.90
CA SER A 364 -2.13 9.65 -6.26
C SER A 364 -3.19 9.91 -7.33
N ARG A 365 -4.48 9.95 -6.94
CA ARG A 365 -5.61 10.21 -7.85
C ARG A 365 -6.73 11.07 -7.25
N GLU A 366 -6.60 11.49 -5.99
CA GLU A 366 -7.62 12.26 -5.25
C GLU A 366 -9.00 11.56 -5.23
N LEU A 367 -9.00 10.23 -5.05
CA LEU A 367 -10.19 9.38 -5.05
C LEU A 367 -10.45 8.80 -3.66
N LEU A 368 -11.71 8.81 -3.23
CA LEU A 368 -12.17 8.08 -2.06
C LEU A 368 -12.71 6.71 -2.47
N LEU A 369 -12.24 5.68 -1.78
CA LEU A 369 -12.70 4.31 -1.89
C LEU A 369 -13.51 3.98 -0.64
N LEU A 370 -14.82 3.80 -0.81
CA LEU A 370 -15.78 3.63 0.30
C LEU A 370 -16.40 2.23 0.25
N GLY A 371 -16.19 1.44 1.30
CA GLY A 371 -16.70 0.07 1.42
C GLY A 371 -18.14 0.05 1.97
N ASP A 372 -19.09 -0.41 1.16
CA ASP A 372 -20.48 -0.60 1.59
C ASP A 372 -20.73 -2.01 2.10
N ARG A 373 -21.07 -2.04 3.39
CA ARG A 373 -21.37 -3.20 4.22
C ARG A 373 -22.50 -4.06 3.68
N THR A 374 -23.56 -3.44 3.15
CA THR A 374 -24.77 -4.17 2.75
C THR A 374 -24.75 -4.54 1.27
N GLY A 375 -24.36 -3.60 0.38
CA GLY A 375 -24.25 -3.85 -1.06
C GLY A 375 -23.07 -4.71 -1.49
N ARG A 376 -22.18 -5.10 -0.56
CA ARG A 376 -21.01 -5.97 -0.80
C ARG A 376 -20.13 -5.44 -1.92
N ALA A 377 -19.84 -4.14 -1.85
CA ALA A 377 -19.19 -3.36 -2.89
C ALA A 377 -18.20 -2.34 -2.30
N VAL A 378 -17.27 -1.90 -3.14
CA VAL A 378 -16.49 -0.68 -2.89
C VAL A 378 -16.86 0.34 -3.95
N TYR A 379 -17.19 1.54 -3.53
CA TYR A 379 -17.59 2.66 -4.37
C TYR A 379 -16.44 3.65 -4.54
N LEU A 380 -16.40 4.29 -5.71
CA LEU A 380 -15.49 5.38 -6.03
C LEU A 380 -16.22 6.71 -5.91
N TYR A 381 -15.64 7.64 -5.16
CA TYR A 381 -16.06 9.03 -5.09
C TYR A 381 -14.85 9.94 -5.37
N ALA A 382 -15.09 11.14 -5.88
CA ALA A 382 -14.08 12.19 -5.89
C ALA A 382 -13.77 12.61 -4.45
N SER A 383 -12.50 12.85 -4.11
CA SER A 383 -12.15 13.52 -2.86
C SER A 383 -12.71 14.95 -2.88
N PRO A 384 -13.33 15.45 -1.79
CA PRO A 384 -13.76 16.84 -1.70
C PRO A 384 -12.66 17.86 -2.02
N PHE A 385 -11.40 17.50 -1.78
CA PHE A 385 -10.25 18.38 -2.04
C PHE A 385 -9.95 18.58 -3.54
N ALA A 386 -10.26 17.59 -4.40
CA ALA A 386 -9.97 17.64 -5.83
C ALA A 386 -10.73 18.79 -6.55
N SER A 387 -11.98 19.01 -6.15
CA SER A 387 -12.86 20.06 -6.70
C SER A 387 -12.96 21.30 -5.81
N ASN A 388 -12.53 21.22 -4.56
CA ASN A 388 -12.80 22.20 -3.49
C ASN A 388 -14.30 22.44 -3.20
N ASP A 389 -15.20 21.53 -3.59
CA ASP A 389 -16.67 21.64 -3.36
C ASP A 389 -17.04 21.80 -1.87
N TYR A 390 -16.16 21.37 -0.96
CA TYR A 390 -16.36 21.55 0.47
C TYR A 390 -16.35 23.02 0.91
N ALA A 391 -15.60 23.88 0.21
CA ALA A 391 -15.51 25.31 0.53
C ALA A 391 -16.84 26.05 0.24
N THR A 392 -17.65 25.53 -0.69
CA THR A 392 -18.98 26.05 -1.04
C THR A 392 -20.13 25.24 -0.41
N GLN A 393 -19.81 24.27 0.45
CA GLN A 393 -20.73 23.34 1.12
C GLN A 393 -21.59 22.48 0.17
N GLN A 394 -21.18 22.29 -1.09
CA GLN A 394 -21.94 21.49 -2.06
C GLN A 394 -21.62 19.99 -1.92
N GLY A 395 -22.28 19.34 -0.94
CA GLY A 395 -22.33 17.88 -0.81
C GLY A 395 -23.48 17.26 -1.62
N PRO A 396 -23.42 15.98 -2.02
CA PRO A 396 -22.36 15.01 -1.77
C PRO A 396 -21.12 15.22 -2.67
N SER A 397 -20.05 14.48 -2.39
CA SER A 397 -19.00 14.25 -3.38
C SER A 397 -19.55 13.54 -4.62
N SER A 398 -18.96 13.82 -5.78
CA SER A 398 -19.31 13.14 -7.03
C SER A 398 -19.03 11.63 -6.95
N PHE A 399 -20.05 10.81 -7.16
CA PHE A 399 -19.91 9.36 -7.33
C PHE A 399 -19.37 9.05 -8.72
N LEU A 400 -18.23 8.36 -8.78
CA LEU A 400 -17.49 8.09 -10.00
C LEU A 400 -17.70 6.65 -10.52
N GLY A 401 -18.23 5.76 -9.69
CA GLY A 401 -18.57 4.40 -10.08
C GLY A 401 -18.35 3.36 -8.99
N ASN A 402 -18.24 2.11 -9.42
CA ASN A 402 -18.03 0.98 -8.53
C ASN A 402 -16.60 0.49 -8.78
N PHE A 403 -15.79 0.38 -7.72
CA PHE A 403 -14.48 -0.26 -7.78
C PHE A 403 -14.65 -1.78 -7.82
N ALA A 404 -15.25 -2.36 -6.78
CA ALA A 404 -15.53 -3.79 -6.68
C ALA A 404 -17.00 -4.03 -6.34
N LYS A 405 -17.53 -5.20 -6.74
CA LYS A 405 -18.89 -5.68 -6.42
C LYS A 405 -18.83 -7.16 -6.04
N GLN A 406 -19.91 -7.65 -5.41
CA GLN A 406 -20.09 -9.07 -5.08
C GLN A 406 -18.99 -9.63 -4.17
N LEU A 407 -18.41 -8.80 -3.29
CA LEU A 407 -17.42 -9.23 -2.30
C LEU A 407 -17.97 -10.43 -1.48
N PRO A 408 -17.17 -11.47 -1.20
CA PRO A 408 -17.71 -12.77 -0.78
C PRO A 408 -18.43 -12.77 0.58
N ASP A 409 -17.97 -11.96 1.55
CA ASP A 409 -18.42 -12.05 2.96
C ASP A 409 -19.03 -10.76 3.53
N GLN A 410 -19.97 -10.92 4.47
CA GLN A 410 -20.61 -9.89 5.32
C GLN A 410 -20.44 -10.27 6.80
N PRO A 411 -20.67 -9.38 7.81
CA PRO A 411 -21.33 -8.07 7.70
C PRO A 411 -20.57 -6.82 8.18
N GLU A 412 -19.23 -6.78 8.26
CA GLU A 412 -18.46 -5.54 8.43
C GLU A 412 -17.14 -5.60 7.64
N PHE A 413 -16.97 -4.72 6.63
CA PHE A 413 -15.68 -4.55 5.94
C PHE A 413 -14.80 -3.56 6.71
N ILE A 414 -13.50 -3.83 6.74
CA ILE A 414 -12.50 -2.80 7.03
C ILE A 414 -11.62 -2.67 5.79
N LEU A 415 -11.74 -1.52 5.13
CA LEU A 415 -10.98 -1.24 3.92
C LEU A 415 -9.59 -0.72 4.29
N THR A 416 -8.58 -1.11 3.51
CA THR A 416 -7.27 -0.47 3.53
C THR A 416 -6.64 -0.53 2.14
N VAL A 417 -6.63 0.61 1.45
CA VAL A 417 -6.08 0.79 0.10
C VAL A 417 -4.62 1.21 0.22
N GLN A 418 -3.77 0.28 0.66
CA GLN A 418 -2.37 0.64 0.90
C GLN A 418 -1.51 0.48 -0.36
N LEU A 419 -1.39 1.59 -1.09
CA LEU A 419 -0.42 1.80 -2.17
C LEU A 419 0.99 1.39 -1.70
N GLU A 420 1.61 0.37 -2.31
CA GLU A 420 2.98 0.00 -1.93
C GLU A 420 3.96 1.09 -2.42
N SER A 421 4.58 1.79 -1.47
CA SER A 421 5.36 2.99 -1.74
C SER A 421 6.54 2.72 -2.68
N GLN A 422 6.51 3.35 -3.85
CA GLN A 422 7.50 3.14 -4.91
C GLN A 422 8.93 3.58 -4.55
N LYS A 423 9.12 4.31 -3.44
CA LYS A 423 10.41 4.90 -3.00
C LYS A 423 11.51 3.88 -2.66
N LYS A 424 11.25 2.57 -2.80
CA LYS A 424 12.21 1.46 -2.66
C LYS A 424 12.28 0.53 -3.89
N ILE A 425 11.58 0.85 -4.98
CA ILE A 425 11.68 0.09 -6.24
C ILE A 425 13.02 0.43 -6.92
N PRO A 426 13.77 -0.55 -7.47
CA PRO A 426 14.99 -0.27 -8.22
C PRO A 426 14.74 0.65 -9.42
N PHE A 427 15.68 1.56 -9.70
CA PHE A 427 15.65 2.62 -10.73
C PHE A 427 15.20 2.19 -12.15
N CYS A 428 15.26 0.90 -12.46
CA CYS A 428 14.95 0.34 -13.77
C CYS A 428 13.47 -0.05 -14.01
N TYR A 429 12.52 0.41 -13.20
CA TYR A 429 11.08 0.18 -13.44
C TYR A 429 10.32 1.52 -13.50
N GLU A 430 9.58 1.76 -14.58
CA GLU A 430 8.74 2.96 -14.76
C GLU A 430 7.27 2.57 -14.94
N LEU A 431 6.35 3.25 -14.25
CA LEU A 431 4.92 2.96 -14.36
C LEU A 431 4.36 3.57 -15.66
N SER A 432 3.74 2.76 -16.52
CA SER A 432 3.07 3.26 -17.73
C SER A 432 1.82 4.09 -17.39
N PRO A 433 1.34 4.93 -18.34
CA PRO A 433 0.02 5.56 -18.24
C PRO A 433 -1.14 4.58 -18.07
N SER A 434 -0.95 3.30 -18.43
CA SER A 434 -1.90 2.20 -18.22
C SER A 434 -1.70 1.42 -16.91
N GLY A 435 -0.95 1.99 -15.95
CA GLY A 435 -0.74 1.41 -14.61
C GLY A 435 0.18 0.19 -14.59
N LYS A 436 0.98 -0.03 -15.65
CA LYS A 436 1.87 -1.18 -15.79
C LYS A 436 3.33 -0.75 -15.70
N PHE A 437 4.08 -1.19 -14.69
CA PHE A 437 5.55 -1.13 -14.76
C PHE A 437 6.04 -1.83 -16.02
N ARG A 438 6.68 -1.04 -16.89
CA ARG A 438 7.61 -1.56 -17.88
C ARG A 438 9.02 -1.42 -17.31
N TYR A 439 9.92 -2.29 -17.74
CA TYR A 439 11.34 -2.08 -17.47
C TYR A 439 11.76 -0.79 -18.21
N ALA A 440 12.34 0.16 -17.47
CA ALA A 440 12.58 1.51 -17.96
C ALA A 440 13.35 1.46 -19.28
N ALA A 441 12.92 2.20 -20.30
CA ALA A 441 13.45 2.03 -21.66
C ALA A 441 14.99 2.15 -21.72
N LEU A 442 15.58 3.04 -20.90
CA LEU A 442 17.02 3.17 -20.72
C LEU A 442 17.70 1.92 -20.14
N CYS A 443 17.11 1.26 -19.14
CA CYS A 443 17.65 0.02 -18.59
C CYS A 443 17.43 -1.17 -19.53
N THR A 444 16.30 -1.23 -20.23
CA THR A 444 16.08 -2.25 -21.28
C THR A 444 17.15 -2.14 -22.36
N ALA A 445 17.44 -0.92 -22.82
CA ALA A 445 18.55 -0.66 -23.73
C ALA A 445 19.91 -1.01 -23.10
N GLY A 446 20.16 -0.63 -21.84
CA GLY A 446 21.41 -0.94 -21.14
C GLY A 446 21.69 -2.44 -21.05
N TYR A 447 20.69 -3.25 -20.68
CA TYR A 447 20.81 -4.72 -20.66
C TYR A 447 20.97 -5.31 -22.06
N ALA A 448 20.22 -4.81 -23.05
CA ALA A 448 20.38 -5.25 -24.44
C ALA A 448 21.79 -4.94 -25.00
N TRP A 449 22.32 -3.74 -24.76
CA TRP A 449 23.68 -3.36 -25.15
C TRP A 449 24.75 -4.16 -24.39
N SER A 450 24.55 -4.41 -23.09
CA SER A 450 25.46 -5.24 -22.28
C SER A 450 25.47 -6.69 -22.77
N PHE A 451 24.31 -7.23 -23.16
CA PHE A 451 24.18 -8.57 -23.74
C PHE A 451 24.83 -8.64 -25.14
N VAL A 452 24.56 -7.68 -26.02
CA VAL A 452 25.20 -7.58 -27.35
C VAL A 452 26.73 -7.46 -27.20
N LEU A 453 27.22 -6.68 -26.25
CA LEU A 453 28.64 -6.56 -25.95
C LEU A 453 29.23 -7.87 -25.43
N MET A 454 28.58 -8.56 -24.49
CA MET A 454 28.96 -9.90 -24.03
C MET A 454 29.03 -10.91 -25.19
N VAL A 455 28.00 -10.97 -26.04
CA VAL A 455 27.96 -11.87 -27.20
C VAL A 455 29.08 -11.53 -28.19
N ALA A 456 29.36 -10.24 -28.44
CA ALA A 456 30.48 -9.81 -29.28
C ALA A 456 31.84 -10.20 -28.68
N LEU A 457 32.05 -9.95 -27.39
CA LEU A 457 33.30 -10.28 -26.66
C LEU A 457 33.57 -11.78 -26.59
N ILE A 458 32.54 -12.64 -26.62
CA ILE A 458 32.70 -14.10 -26.68
C ILE A 458 32.88 -14.57 -28.13
N SER A 459 32.04 -14.12 -29.05
CA SER A 459 32.00 -14.65 -30.43
C SER A 459 33.13 -14.15 -31.32
N ILE A 460 33.60 -12.91 -31.18
CA ILE A 460 34.69 -12.37 -32.02
C ILE A 460 36.01 -13.11 -31.76
N PRO A 461 36.48 -13.30 -30.51
CA PRO A 461 37.65 -14.14 -30.25
C PRO A 461 37.44 -15.58 -30.69
N PHE A 462 36.28 -16.18 -30.42
CA PHE A 462 35.99 -17.56 -30.84
C PHE A 462 36.12 -17.74 -32.37
N LEU A 463 35.53 -16.84 -33.16
CA LEU A 463 35.66 -16.85 -34.62
C LEU A 463 37.10 -16.64 -35.09
N PHE A 464 37.87 -15.78 -34.42
CA PHE A 464 39.28 -15.54 -34.73
C PHE A 464 40.18 -16.76 -34.42
N PHE A 465 40.00 -17.38 -33.25
CA PHE A 465 40.71 -18.61 -32.87
C PHE A 465 40.31 -19.78 -33.76
N TYR A 466 39.03 -19.96 -34.06
CA TYR A 466 38.55 -20.99 -34.99
C TYR A 466 39.10 -20.78 -36.42
N GLY A 467 39.15 -19.52 -36.88
CA GLY A 467 39.77 -19.15 -38.16
C GLY A 467 41.25 -19.52 -38.22
N LYS A 468 42.03 -19.15 -37.19
CA LYS A 468 43.45 -19.54 -37.08
C LYS A 468 43.64 -21.06 -37.01
N ALA A 469 42.90 -21.75 -36.15
CA ALA A 469 42.97 -23.20 -36.00
C ALA A 469 42.67 -23.93 -37.34
N ARG A 470 41.61 -23.50 -38.05
CA ARG A 470 41.27 -24.05 -39.37
C ARG A 470 42.35 -23.79 -40.42
N GLY A 471 42.98 -22.61 -40.42
CA GLY A 471 44.11 -22.30 -41.29
C GLY A 471 45.34 -23.17 -41.00
N LEU A 472 45.57 -23.47 -39.72
CA LEU A 472 46.67 -24.32 -39.25
C LEU A 472 46.45 -25.79 -39.66
N VAL A 473 45.23 -26.31 -39.51
CA VAL A 473 44.83 -27.65 -39.99
C VAL A 473 44.94 -27.76 -41.52
N HIS A 474 44.50 -26.76 -42.28
CA HIS A 474 44.65 -26.77 -43.74
C HIS A 474 46.13 -26.74 -44.19
N ARG A 475 47.03 -26.12 -43.43
CA ARG A 475 48.48 -26.20 -43.71
C ARG A 475 49.04 -27.58 -43.38
N PHE A 476 48.67 -28.18 -42.25
CA PHE A 476 49.11 -29.53 -41.86
C PHE A 476 48.61 -30.65 -42.78
N MET A 477 47.41 -30.50 -43.35
CA MET A 477 46.83 -31.48 -44.30
C MET A 477 47.12 -31.15 -45.77
N GLY A 478 47.76 -30.02 -46.07
CA GLY A 478 47.97 -29.54 -47.44
C GLY A 478 49.25 -30.03 -48.12
N THR A 479 50.22 -30.57 -47.38
CA THR A 479 51.56 -30.92 -47.87
C THR A 479 51.74 -32.43 -48.06
N SER A 480 50.99 -33.04 -49.00
CA SER A 480 51.08 -34.49 -49.25
C SER A 480 50.70 -34.96 -50.68
N SER A 481 51.18 -34.28 -51.73
CA SER A 481 51.33 -34.88 -53.08
C SER A 481 52.11 -33.97 -54.03
N GLY A 482 53.03 -34.53 -54.82
CA GLY A 482 53.71 -33.82 -55.91
C GLY A 482 54.19 -34.79 -57.01
N SER A 483 54.36 -34.27 -58.24
CA SER A 483 54.61 -35.02 -59.48
C SER A 483 53.39 -35.83 -59.99
N ALA A 484 53.10 -35.95 -61.29
CA ALA A 484 53.90 -35.68 -62.50
C ALA A 484 53.07 -35.10 -63.69
N SER A 485 53.79 -34.73 -64.77
CA SER A 485 53.39 -34.52 -66.20
C SER A 485 51.93 -34.76 -66.65
N GLY A 486 51.33 -34.01 -67.60
CA GLY A 486 51.82 -32.97 -68.52
C GLY A 486 51.16 -33.09 -69.93
N VAL A 487 51.34 -32.06 -70.79
CA VAL A 487 51.04 -32.00 -72.26
C VAL A 487 49.59 -31.73 -72.75
N ASP A 488 49.42 -30.55 -73.39
CA ASP A 488 48.52 -30.13 -74.50
C ASP A 488 46.96 -30.27 -74.40
N LYS A 489 46.13 -29.48 -75.13
CA LYS A 489 46.34 -28.54 -76.27
C LYS A 489 45.35 -27.36 -76.30
N ALA A 490 45.52 -26.45 -77.28
CA ALA A 490 44.75 -25.20 -77.51
C ALA A 490 43.33 -25.43 -78.13
N THR A 491 42.45 -24.46 -78.48
CA THR A 491 42.67 -23.15 -79.16
C THR A 491 41.42 -22.24 -79.18
N ALA A 492 41.61 -20.93 -79.44
CA ALA A 492 40.64 -19.90 -79.93
C ALA A 492 39.50 -19.45 -78.96
N SER A 493 39.16 -18.16 -78.72
CA SER A 493 39.07 -16.90 -79.53
C SER A 493 37.72 -16.77 -80.28
N THR A 494 36.99 -15.62 -80.29
CA THR A 494 37.28 -14.21 -79.88
C THR A 494 36.05 -13.61 -79.13
N THR A 495 35.66 -12.33 -79.01
CA THR A 495 35.96 -11.01 -79.66
C THR A 495 35.77 -9.82 -78.66
N ALA A 496 35.72 -8.58 -79.15
CA ALA A 496 35.70 -7.30 -78.39
C ALA A 496 34.33 -6.57 -78.38
N GLY A 497 34.21 -5.49 -77.59
CA GLY A 497 33.11 -4.51 -77.63
C GLY A 497 33.25 -3.41 -76.57
N GLU A 498 33.23 -2.13 -76.99
CA GLU A 498 33.44 -0.94 -76.12
C GLU A 498 32.13 -0.23 -75.74
N GLY A 499 32.15 0.63 -74.72
CA GLY A 499 31.07 1.57 -74.40
C GLY A 499 31.22 2.23 -73.03
N VAL A 500 31.25 3.57 -72.97
CA VAL A 500 31.37 4.35 -71.72
C VAL A 500 30.17 5.33 -71.56
N PRO A 501 30.11 6.24 -70.55
CA PRO A 501 28.99 6.34 -69.63
C PRO A 501 27.94 7.40 -70.01
N LEU A 502 26.85 7.53 -69.23
CA LEU A 502 26.18 8.83 -69.00
C LEU A 502 25.33 8.86 -67.71
N LEU A 503 25.17 10.06 -67.16
CA LEU A 503 24.29 10.53 -66.06
C LEU A 503 23.68 11.88 -66.53
N PRO A 504 22.74 12.52 -65.83
CA PRO A 504 21.74 12.07 -64.83
C PRO A 504 20.30 12.56 -65.19
N LYS A 505 19.28 12.32 -64.33
CA LYS A 505 18.40 13.37 -63.72
C LYS A 505 17.02 12.88 -63.20
N THR A 506 16.66 13.42 -62.03
CA THR A 506 15.32 13.79 -61.50
C THR A 506 14.03 13.06 -61.94
N ALA A 507 13.30 12.51 -60.96
CA ALA A 507 11.91 12.88 -60.68
C ALA A 507 11.48 12.53 -59.23
N LYS A 508 10.70 13.40 -58.59
CA LYS A 508 9.69 13.04 -57.57
C LYS A 508 8.31 13.20 -58.23
N PRO A 509 7.30 12.44 -57.79
CA PRO A 509 6.11 13.11 -57.27
C PRO A 509 5.77 12.64 -55.84
N ASN A 510 4.54 12.92 -55.38
CA ASN A 510 4.19 13.04 -53.96
C ASN A 510 2.79 12.46 -53.64
N TYR A 511 2.48 12.37 -52.34
CA TYR A 511 1.18 12.09 -51.72
C TYR A 511 0.63 10.66 -51.77
N GLY A 512 -0.12 10.34 -50.69
CA GLY A 512 -0.65 9.01 -50.37
C GLY A 512 -1.03 8.89 -48.90
N SER A 513 -1.79 9.86 -48.37
CA SER A 513 -2.35 9.82 -47.01
C SER A 513 -3.63 8.97 -46.98
N MET A 514 -3.80 8.16 -45.93
CA MET A 514 -5.08 7.58 -45.53
C MET A 514 -5.26 7.74 -44.02
N GLU A 515 -6.49 7.59 -43.57
CA GLU A 515 -7.05 7.98 -42.26
C GLU A 515 -6.67 7.02 -41.11
#